data_AF-J5GRE6-F1
#
_entry.id   AF-J5GRE6-F1
#
_cell.length_a   1.000
_cell.length_b   1.000
_cell.length_c   1.000
_cell.angle_alpha   90.00
_cell.angle_beta   90.00
_cell.angle_gamma   90.00
#
_symmetry.space_group_name_H-M   'P 1'
#
loop_
_entity.id
_entity.type
_entity.pdbx_description
1 polymer ?
#
loop_
_entity_poly.entity_id
_entity_poly.type
_entity_poly.pdbx_seq_one_letter_code
_entity_poly.pdbx_strand_id
1 'polypeptide(L)'
;MRYTFKQVLDKIQDFLSGHNEQDYSENDSLISTIEQAIQKKTAVHIILAETSFTGDIVKHDCKRQQIIVKNFSKNVTRIIRISDIKRLRFVPSTVQKAQKSLFKKE
;
A
#
# COMPACT_ATOMS: atom_id res chain seq x y z
N MET A 1 -25.41 31.57 -5.48
CA MET A 1 -24.52 31.41 -6.65
C MET A 1 -23.09 31.96 -6.48
N ARG A 2 -22.68 32.55 -5.34
CA ARG A 2 -21.27 33.00 -5.13
C ARG A 2 -20.37 31.97 -4.43
N TYR A 3 -20.96 30.98 -3.75
CA TYR A 3 -20.24 30.02 -2.93
C TYR A 3 -19.51 28.94 -3.75
N THR A 4 -20.09 28.55 -4.89
CA THR A 4 -19.54 27.52 -5.79
C THR A 4 -18.35 28.01 -6.60
N PHE A 5 -18.34 29.30 -6.98
CA PHE A 5 -17.23 29.88 -7.75
C PHE A 5 -15.94 29.94 -6.92
N LYS A 6 -16.06 30.25 -5.63
CA LYS A 6 -14.92 30.23 -4.71
C LYS A 6 -14.32 28.83 -4.58
N GLN A 7 -15.15 27.80 -4.44
CA GLN A 7 -14.69 26.40 -4.35
C GLN A 7 -13.97 25.93 -5.62
N VAL A 8 -14.43 26.37 -6.79
CA VAL A 8 -13.79 26.03 -8.07
C VAL A 8 -12.44 26.76 -8.21
N LEU A 9 -12.37 28.02 -7.81
CA LEU A 9 -11.11 28.78 -7.79
C LEU A 9 -10.09 28.16 -6.83
N ASP A 10 -10.51 27.79 -5.62
CA ASP A 10 -9.64 27.15 -4.63
C ASP A 10 -9.06 25.83 -5.20
N LYS A 11 -9.90 24.99 -5.85
CA LYS A 11 -9.43 23.75 -6.50
C LYS A 11 -8.45 23.97 -7.65
N ILE A 12 -8.66 25.01 -8.46
CA ILE A 12 -7.75 25.34 -9.56
C ILE A 12 -6.42 25.84 -8.99
N GLN A 13 -6.47 26.63 -7.93
CA GLN A 13 -5.28 27.14 -7.25
C GLN A 13 -4.49 26.00 -6.59
N ASP A 14 -5.15 25.06 -5.93
CA ASP A 14 -4.50 23.87 -5.37
C ASP A 14 -3.84 23.02 -6.47
N PHE A 15 -4.53 22.84 -7.61
CA PHE A 15 -4.00 22.11 -8.77
C PHE A 15 -2.76 22.77 -9.37
N LEU A 16 -2.76 24.11 -9.49
CA LEU A 16 -1.64 24.87 -10.03
C LEU A 16 -0.47 25.00 -9.03
N SER A 17 -0.76 25.01 -7.73
CA SER A 17 0.23 25.15 -6.66
C SER A 17 1.02 23.85 -6.40
N GLY A 18 0.61 22.74 -7.01
CA GLY A 18 1.31 21.47 -6.90
C GLY A 18 1.40 20.95 -5.46
N HIS A 19 0.49 21.38 -4.58
CA HIS A 19 0.39 20.85 -3.22
C HIS A 19 -0.05 19.40 -3.29
N ASN A 20 0.95 18.50 -3.27
CA ASN A 20 0.79 17.17 -2.71
C ASN A 20 0.75 17.34 -1.19
N GLU A 21 -0.33 17.89 -0.65
CA GLU A 21 -0.70 17.51 0.71
C GLU A 21 -0.86 15.99 0.63
N GLN A 22 0.08 15.24 1.20
CA GLN A 22 -0.07 13.81 1.37
C GLN A 22 -1.25 13.64 2.32
N ASP A 23 -2.45 13.60 1.74
CA ASP A 23 -3.73 13.61 2.43
C ASP A 23 -3.66 12.60 3.58
N TYR A 24 -3.81 13.09 4.81
CA TYR A 24 -3.90 12.24 6.00
C TYR A 24 -4.95 11.12 5.81
N SER A 25 -6.00 11.41 5.04
CA SER A 25 -7.03 10.45 4.60
C SER A 25 -6.49 9.27 3.78
N GLU A 26 -5.50 9.49 2.89
CA GLU A 26 -4.87 8.41 2.12
C GLU A 26 -3.98 7.53 3.01
N ASN A 27 -3.29 8.13 3.98
CA ASN A 27 -2.49 7.39 4.95
C ASN A 27 -3.37 6.53 5.87
N ASP A 28 -4.48 7.07 6.37
CA ASP A 28 -5.45 6.31 7.17
C ASP A 28 -6.04 5.13 6.37
N SER A 29 -6.32 5.36 5.08
CA SER A 29 -6.75 4.31 4.16
C SER A 29 -5.67 3.22 3.96
N LEU A 30 -4.41 3.63 3.81
CA LEU A 30 -3.28 2.71 3.65
C LEU A 30 -3.07 1.84 4.90
N ILE A 31 -3.06 2.45 6.09
CA ILE A 31 -2.89 1.74 7.36
C ILE A 31 -4.02 0.72 7.57
N SER A 32 -5.28 1.12 7.35
CA SER A 32 -6.41 0.19 7.45
C SER A 32 -6.29 -1.00 6.49
N THR A 33 -5.73 -0.79 5.30
CA THR A 33 -5.52 -1.85 4.32
C THR A 33 -4.40 -2.81 4.78
N ILE A 34 -3.33 -2.29 5.38
CA ILE A 34 -2.24 -3.08 5.97
C ILE A 34 -2.76 -3.95 7.11
N GLU A 35 -3.55 -3.36 8.02
CA GLU A 35 -4.14 -4.09 9.14
C GLU A 35 -5.08 -5.19 8.65
N GLN A 36 -5.92 -4.90 7.66
CA GLN A 36 -6.78 -5.90 7.02
C GLN A 36 -5.97 -7.04 6.39
N ALA A 37 -4.84 -6.74 5.73
CA ALA A 37 -3.98 -7.77 5.14
C ALA A 37 -3.42 -8.71 6.21
N ILE A 38 -2.96 -8.17 7.34
CA ILE A 38 -2.44 -8.95 8.48
C ILE A 38 -3.57 -9.80 9.09
N GLN A 39 -4.72 -9.18 9.38
CA GLN A 39 -5.86 -9.86 10.00
C GLN A 39 -6.39 -11.01 9.14
N LYS A 40 -6.58 -10.75 7.84
CA LYS A 40 -7.12 -11.73 6.88
C LYS A 40 -6.06 -12.71 6.38
N LYS A 41 -4.79 -12.50 6.72
CA LYS A 41 -3.64 -13.27 6.20
C LYS A 41 -3.64 -13.32 4.67
N THR A 42 -3.91 -12.18 4.06
CA THR A 42 -4.02 -12.03 2.60
C THR A 42 -2.78 -11.34 2.06
N ALA A 43 -2.20 -11.90 1.00
CA ALA A 43 -1.05 -11.32 0.34
C ALA A 43 -1.38 -9.99 -0.34
N VAL A 44 -0.39 -9.12 -0.39
CA VAL A 44 -0.45 -7.79 -1.01
C VAL A 44 0.62 -7.64 -2.08
N HIS A 45 0.34 -6.78 -3.05
CA HIS A 45 1.33 -6.22 -3.96
C HIS A 45 1.56 -4.77 -3.57
N ILE A 46 2.82 -4.45 -3.27
CA ILE A 46 3.27 -3.15 -2.77
C ILE A 46 4.08 -2.49 -3.88
N ILE A 47 3.67 -1.30 -4.29
CA ILE A 47 4.34 -0.51 -5.31
C ILE A 47 5.12 0.59 -4.59
N LEU A 48 6.43 0.61 -4.84
CA LEU A 48 7.39 1.58 -4.30
C LEU A 48 7.83 2.52 -5.44
N ALA A 49 8.82 3.37 -5.16
CA ALA A 49 9.28 4.36 -6.13
C ALA A 49 9.70 3.78 -7.48
N GLU A 50 10.57 2.77 -7.44
CA GLU A 50 11.20 2.15 -8.61
C GLU A 50 11.04 0.63 -8.64
N THR A 51 10.50 0.05 -7.56
CA THR A 51 10.37 -1.40 -7.42
C THR A 51 8.99 -1.77 -6.88
N SER A 52 8.67 -3.06 -6.93
CA SER A 52 7.50 -3.60 -6.29
C SER A 52 7.85 -4.86 -5.51
N PHE A 53 6.98 -5.22 -4.57
CA PHE A 53 7.14 -6.42 -3.77
C PHE A 53 5.80 -7.09 -3.56
N THR A 54 5.73 -8.40 -3.80
CA THR A 54 4.52 -9.19 -3.58
C THR A 54 4.76 -10.17 -2.45
N GLY A 55 3.85 -10.19 -1.48
CA GLY A 55 4.01 -11.07 -0.33
C GLY A 55 2.97 -10.88 0.76
N ASP A 56 3.15 -11.64 1.83
CA ASP A 56 2.35 -11.55 3.03
C ASP A 56 2.96 -10.51 3.98
N ILE A 57 2.15 -9.56 4.47
CA ILE A 57 2.57 -8.65 5.54
C ILE A 57 2.56 -9.45 6.85
N VAL A 58 3.72 -9.56 7.47
CA VAL A 58 3.91 -10.31 8.72
C VAL A 58 3.72 -9.42 9.94
N LYS A 59 4.13 -8.16 9.85
CA LYS A 59 4.07 -7.21 10.96
C LYS A 59 3.98 -5.78 10.47
N HIS A 60 3.22 -4.96 11.19
CA HIS A 60 3.24 -3.51 11.13
C HIS A 60 3.85 -2.96 12.43
N ASP A 61 4.89 -2.14 12.31
CA ASP A 61 5.54 -1.43 13.42
C ASP A 61 5.13 0.04 13.39
N CYS A 62 4.12 0.38 14.20
CA CYS A 62 3.57 1.74 14.27
C CYS A 62 4.58 2.76 14.85
N LYS A 63 5.55 2.31 15.67
CA LYS A 63 6.55 3.23 16.24
C LYS A 63 7.56 3.67 15.20
N ARG A 64 7.99 2.73 14.36
CA ARG A 64 8.98 3.00 13.30
C ARG A 64 8.35 3.39 11.97
N GLN A 65 7.02 3.28 11.85
CA GLN A 65 6.28 3.50 10.61
C GLN A 65 6.79 2.58 9.48
N GLN A 66 6.88 1.27 9.78
CA GLN A 66 7.40 0.26 8.84
C GLN A 66 6.55 -1.00 8.84
N ILE A 67 6.56 -1.72 7.73
CA ILE A 67 6.01 -3.07 7.60
C ILE A 67 7.09 -4.08 7.26
N ILE A 68 6.90 -5.31 7.74
CA ILE A 68 7.74 -6.47 7.42
C ILE A 68 6.92 -7.37 6.50
N VAL A 69 7.44 -7.64 5.31
CA VAL A 69 6.74 -8.39 4.27
C VAL A 69 7.60 -9.57 3.85
N LYS A 70 6.99 -10.75 3.68
CA LYS A 70 7.66 -11.96 3.19
C LYS A 70 7.07 -12.38 1.86
N ASN A 71 7.92 -12.81 0.93
CA ASN A 71 7.44 -13.40 -0.33
C ASN A 71 6.67 -14.72 -0.08
N PHE A 72 6.00 -15.23 -1.12
CA PHE A 72 5.18 -16.45 -1.00
C PHE A 72 5.95 -17.69 -0.51
N SER A 73 7.22 -17.81 -0.89
CA SER A 73 8.11 -18.90 -0.48
C SER A 73 8.70 -18.71 0.93
N LYS A 74 8.42 -17.58 1.58
CA LYS A 74 8.87 -17.20 2.93
C LYS A 74 10.39 -17.17 3.16
N ASN A 75 11.18 -17.23 2.09
CA ASN A 75 12.64 -17.19 2.13
C ASN A 75 13.21 -15.77 1.94
N VAL A 76 12.41 -14.82 1.42
CA VAL A 76 12.81 -13.43 1.25
C VAL A 76 11.94 -12.54 2.16
N THR A 77 12.59 -11.72 2.98
CA THR A 77 11.95 -10.72 3.84
C THR A 77 12.36 -9.32 3.42
N ARG A 78 11.42 -8.38 3.36
CA ARG A 78 11.68 -6.96 3.11
C ARG A 78 11.05 -6.11 4.20
N ILE A 79 11.81 -5.14 4.69
CA ILE A 79 11.33 -4.10 5.59
C ILE A 79 11.06 -2.86 4.71
N ILE A 80 9.85 -2.32 4.79
CA ILE A 80 9.38 -1.21 3.94
C ILE A 80 8.82 -0.12 4.85
N ARG A 81 9.28 1.13 4.70
CA ARG A 81 8.68 2.27 5.41
C ARG A 81 7.34 2.63 4.78
N ILE A 82 6.36 3.03 5.59
CA ILE A 82 5.03 3.45 5.11
C ILE A 82 5.16 4.59 4.10
N SER A 83 6.05 5.55 4.36
CA SER A 83 6.33 6.71 3.47
C SER A 83 6.81 6.33 2.07
N ASP A 84 7.40 5.15 1.91
CA ASP A 84 7.98 4.70 0.64
C ASP A 84 6.94 3.98 -0.23
N ILE A 85 5.74 3.70 0.32
CA ILE A 85 4.65 3.02 -0.36
C ILE A 85 3.89 4.03 -1.22
N LYS A 86 3.99 3.88 -2.54
CA LYS A 86 3.16 4.63 -3.50
C LYS A 86 1.75 4.07 -3.59
N ARG A 87 1.60 2.75 -3.51
CA ARG A 87 0.30 2.06 -3.61
C ARG A 87 0.37 0.66 -3.02
N LEU A 88 -0.75 0.22 -2.45
CA LEU A 88 -0.93 -1.13 -1.92
C LEU A 88 -2.23 -1.74 -2.43
N ARG A 89 -2.18 -3.01 -2.86
CA ARG A 89 -3.33 -3.75 -3.39
C ARG A 89 -3.30 -5.20 -2.90
N PHE A 90 -4.48 -5.79 -2.68
CA PHE A 90 -4.58 -7.23 -2.42
C PHE A 90 -4.26 -8.03 -3.68
N VAL A 91 -3.57 -9.14 -3.50
CA VAL A 91 -3.30 -10.09 -4.59
C VAL A 91 -4.52 -10.98 -4.78
N PRO A 92 -5.04 -11.16 -6.01
CA PRO A 92 -6.15 -12.08 -6.27
C PRO A 92 -5.83 -13.52 -5.82
N SER A 93 -6.83 -14.22 -5.29
CA SER A 93 -6.66 -15.58 -4.76
C SER A 93 -6.13 -16.57 -5.80
N THR A 94 -6.50 -16.42 -7.07
CA THR A 94 -5.99 -17.21 -8.20
C THR A 94 -4.47 -17.08 -8.35
N VAL A 95 -3.96 -15.84 -8.26
CA VAL A 95 -2.52 -15.56 -8.35
C VAL A 95 -1.80 -16.13 -7.12
N GLN A 96 -2.38 -15.97 -5.93
CA GLN A 96 -1.80 -16.55 -4.71
C GLN A 96 -1.67 -18.08 -4.79
N LYS A 97 -2.69 -18.77 -5.32
CA LYS A 97 -2.66 -20.23 -5.51
C LYS A 97 -1.61 -20.64 -6.54
N ALA A 98 -1.59 -19.98 -7.70
CA ALA A 98 -0.65 -20.29 -8.77
C ALA A 98 0.82 -20.11 -8.33
N GLN A 99 1.11 -19.02 -7.62
CA GLN A 99 2.44 -18.76 -7.08
C GLN A 99 2.82 -19.83 -6.04
N LYS A 100 1.93 -20.17 -5.11
CA LYS A 100 2.22 -21.22 -4.11
C LYS A 100 2.39 -22.62 -4.71
N SER A 101 1.69 -22.96 -5.79
CA SER A 101 1.86 -24.26 -6.45
C SER A 101 3.17 -24.37 -7.23
N LEU A 102 3.66 -23.28 -7.81
CA LEU A 102 4.95 -23.24 -8.51
C LEU A 102 6.12 -23.57 -7.56
N PHE A 103 6.03 -23.17 -6.29
CA PHE A 103 7.06 -23.41 -5.28
C PHE A 103 6.90 -24.72 -4.48
N LYS A 104 5.88 -25.54 -4.74
CA LYS A 104 5.65 -26.83 -4.06
C LYS A 104 6.15 -28.04 -4.84
N LYS A 105 6.78 -27.83 -5.99
CA LYS A 105 7.11 -28.90 -6.94
C LYS A 105 8.52 -29.51 -6.75
N GLU A 106 9.16 -29.27 -5.60
CA GLU A 106 10.46 -29.84 -5.22
C GLU A 106 10.30 -30.90 -4.13
#